data_AF-A0AAP0EEJ4-F1
#
_entry.id   AF-A0AAP0EEJ4-F1
#
_cell.length_a   1.000
_cell.length_b   1.000
_cell.length_c   1.000
_cell.angle_alpha   90.00
_cell.angle_beta   90.00
_cell.angle_gamma   90.00
#
_symmetry.space_group_name_H-M   'P 1'
#
loop_
_entity.id
_entity.type
_entity.pdbx_description
1 polymer ?
#
loop_
_entity_poly.entity_id
_entity_poly.type
_entity_poly.pdbx_seq_one_letter_code
_entity_poly.pdbx_strand_id
1 'polypeptide(L)'
;MRSQSVASLFLLFVVVGVASVVVDGARTGGWAPADPKDAHVVEIGKFAVEAHNKEAHTDLKFVGVVKAETQPQVVSGINYRITLEATGGVGGGVAAKKYEAIVWEKPSEKFIRLTSFRPIWD
;
A
#
# COMPACT_ATOMS: atom_id res chain seq x y z
N MET A 1 -35.00 47.62 2.35
CA MET A 1 -34.02 46.74 3.03
C MET A 1 -33.36 45.85 1.97
N ARG A 2 -32.19 46.27 1.49
CA ARG A 2 -31.25 45.49 0.65
C ARG A 2 -30.30 44.81 1.66
N SER A 3 -29.72 43.62 1.47
CA SER A 3 -29.04 43.09 0.30
C SER A 3 -28.63 41.64 0.61
N GLN A 4 -28.99 40.73 -0.30
CA GLN A 4 -28.22 39.61 -0.88
C GLN A 4 -26.98 39.10 -0.12
N SER A 5 -26.99 37.80 0.21
CA SER A 5 -25.91 37.00 0.78
C SER A 5 -24.59 37.14 -0.01
N VAL A 6 -23.51 37.43 0.70
CA VAL A 6 -22.19 37.76 0.13
C VAL A 6 -21.55 36.53 -0.49
N ALA A 7 -21.09 36.73 -1.73
CA ALA A 7 -20.52 35.78 -2.66
C ALA A 7 -19.17 35.18 -2.21
N SER A 8 -18.93 33.96 -2.70
CA SER A 8 -17.68 33.19 -2.64
C SER A 8 -16.43 34.04 -2.87
N LEU A 9 -15.53 34.01 -1.90
CA LEU A 9 -14.24 34.69 -1.97
C LEU A 9 -13.24 33.78 -2.71
N PHE A 10 -13.02 34.07 -3.99
CA PHE A 10 -11.94 33.50 -4.78
C PHE A 10 -10.59 33.94 -4.20
N LEU A 11 -9.77 32.98 -3.78
CA LEU A 11 -8.44 33.23 -3.25
C LEU A 11 -7.49 33.66 -4.39
N LEU A 12 -6.88 34.84 -4.24
CA LEU A 12 -5.89 35.42 -5.15
C LEU A 12 -4.55 34.67 -5.04
N PHE A 13 -4.08 34.03 -6.12
CA PHE A 13 -2.71 33.55 -6.21
C PHE A 13 -1.79 34.69 -6.67
N VAL A 14 -0.96 35.19 -5.76
CA VAL A 14 0.17 36.05 -6.10
C VAL A 14 1.33 35.15 -6.54
N VAL A 15 1.65 35.19 -7.83
CA VAL A 15 2.84 34.53 -8.39
C VAL A 15 3.99 35.52 -8.33
N VAL A 16 4.96 35.28 -7.46
CA VAL A 16 6.29 35.88 -7.53
C VAL A 16 7.29 34.74 -7.48
N GLY A 17 7.98 34.50 -8.61
CA GLY A 17 9.03 33.50 -8.71
C GLY A 17 10.41 34.11 -8.48
N VAL A 18 11.34 33.33 -7.93
CA VAL A 18 12.72 33.15 -8.43
C VAL A 18 13.50 32.05 -7.68
N ALA A 19 14.41 31.43 -8.46
CA ALA A 19 15.62 30.66 -8.14
C ALA A 19 15.50 29.15 -7.86
N SER A 20 15.84 28.37 -8.89
CA SER A 20 15.94 26.91 -8.89
C SER A 20 17.11 26.41 -8.05
N VAL A 21 16.81 25.73 -6.94
CA VAL A 21 17.66 24.68 -6.39
C VAL A 21 17.09 23.35 -6.87
N VAL A 22 17.83 22.67 -7.75
CA VAL A 22 17.51 21.30 -8.17
C VAL A 22 17.85 20.36 -7.01
N VAL A 23 16.92 20.25 -6.08
CA VAL A 23 16.76 19.03 -5.28
C VAL A 23 15.82 18.16 -6.11
N ASP A 24 16.23 16.94 -6.44
CA ASP A 24 15.39 15.96 -7.15
C ASP A 24 14.21 15.56 -6.25
N GLY A 25 13.24 16.46 -6.20
CA GLY A 25 12.07 16.45 -5.34
C GLY A 25 10.93 15.69 -5.99
N ALA A 26 11.13 14.40 -6.27
CA ALA A 26 10.05 13.52 -6.68
C ALA A 26 9.18 13.15 -5.46
N ARG A 27 8.27 14.04 -5.07
CA ARG A 27 7.04 13.69 -4.34
C ARG A 27 5.91 14.20 -5.24
N THR A 28 5.00 13.38 -5.73
CA THR A 28 3.96 12.76 -4.91
C THR A 28 3.34 11.53 -5.62
N GLY A 29 3.41 10.34 -5.00
CA GLY A 29 2.52 9.21 -5.30
C GLY A 29 3.17 7.91 -5.79
N GLY A 30 4.49 7.79 -5.89
CA GLY A 30 5.16 6.55 -6.32
C GLY A 30 5.31 5.50 -5.22
N TRP A 31 5.55 4.25 -5.61
CA TRP A 31 6.03 3.20 -4.71
C TRP A 31 7.45 3.52 -4.25
N ALA A 32 7.72 3.38 -2.95
CA ALA A 32 9.03 3.54 -2.35
C ALA A 32 9.46 2.24 -1.66
N PRO A 33 10.73 1.83 -1.72
CA PRO A 33 11.22 0.65 -1.01
C PRO A 33 10.92 0.72 0.49
N ALA A 34 10.60 -0.43 1.08
CA ALA A 34 10.48 -0.63 2.53
C ALA A 34 11.33 -1.83 2.95
N ASP A 35 11.73 -1.88 4.22
CA ASP A 35 12.51 -3.00 4.75
C ASP A 35 11.62 -4.26 4.84
N PRO A 36 11.91 -5.36 4.10
CA PRO A 36 11.14 -6.59 4.21
C PRO A 36 11.25 -7.27 5.59
N LYS A 37 12.23 -6.87 6.42
CA LYS A 37 12.43 -7.40 7.78
C LYS A 37 11.76 -6.54 8.85
N ASP A 38 11.19 -5.39 8.48
CA ASP A 38 10.42 -4.57 9.41
C ASP A 38 9.23 -5.38 9.96
N ALA A 39 9.03 -5.31 11.28
CA ALA A 39 8.04 -6.13 11.96
C ALA A 39 6.62 -5.86 11.43
N HIS A 40 6.28 -4.60 11.15
CA HIS A 40 4.98 -4.22 10.62
C HIS A 40 4.80 -4.74 9.19
N VAL A 41 5.85 -4.62 8.35
CA VAL A 41 5.84 -5.19 6.99
C VAL A 41 5.61 -6.71 7.00
N VAL A 42 6.22 -7.43 7.95
CA VAL A 42 6.00 -8.87 8.14
C VAL A 42 4.56 -9.16 8.58
N GLU A 43 3.99 -8.34 9.46
CA GLU A 43 2.58 -8.44 9.88
C GLU A 43 1.61 -8.21 8.71
N ILE A 44 1.88 -7.22 7.86
CA ILE A 44 1.12 -6.99 6.61
C ILE A 44 1.20 -8.22 5.69
N GLY A 45 2.38 -8.84 5.57
CA GLY A 45 2.57 -10.06 4.79
C GLY A 45 1.76 -11.26 5.33
N LYS A 46 1.76 -11.46 6.65
CA LYS A 46 0.94 -12.50 7.31
C LYS A 46 -0.55 -12.25 7.11
N PHE A 47 -1.00 -11.02 7.32
CA PHE A 47 -2.37 -10.61 7.09
C PHE A 47 -2.80 -10.90 5.65
N ALA A 48 -1.96 -10.62 4.66
CA ALA A 48 -2.28 -10.86 3.26
C ALA A 48 -2.56 -12.35 2.96
N VAL A 49 -1.75 -13.26 3.52
CA VAL A 49 -1.95 -14.71 3.37
C VAL A 49 -3.23 -15.16 4.08
N GLU A 50 -3.47 -14.68 5.31
CA GLU A 50 -4.68 -15.03 6.06
C GLU A 50 -5.97 -14.54 5.37
N ALA A 51 -5.96 -13.30 4.89
CA ALA A 51 -7.07 -12.71 4.15
C ALA A 51 -7.34 -13.49 2.85
N HIS A 52 -6.30 -13.82 2.09
CA HIS A 52 -6.43 -14.64 0.88
C HIS A 52 -7.01 -16.02 1.19
N ASN A 53 -6.47 -16.72 2.19
CA ASN A 53 -6.96 -18.03 2.60
C ASN A 53 -8.45 -18.01 2.97
N LYS A 54 -8.87 -16.96 3.69
CA LYS A 54 -10.28 -16.77 4.07
C LYS A 54 -11.18 -16.52 2.86
N GLU A 55 -10.76 -15.70 1.90
CA GLU A 55 -11.54 -15.32 0.73
C GLU A 55 -11.57 -16.42 -0.35
N ALA A 56 -10.44 -17.09 -0.59
CA ALA A 56 -10.27 -18.08 -1.65
C ALA A 56 -10.47 -19.53 -1.18
N HIS A 57 -10.77 -19.73 0.11
CA HIS A 57 -10.87 -21.06 0.74
C HIS A 57 -9.62 -21.92 0.52
N THR A 58 -8.45 -21.31 0.70
CA THR A 58 -7.12 -21.95 0.60
C THR A 58 -6.44 -22.05 1.97
N ASP A 59 -5.30 -22.74 2.04
CA ASP A 59 -4.58 -23.02 3.29
C ASP A 59 -3.08 -22.67 3.22
N LEU A 60 -2.72 -21.67 2.41
CA LEU A 60 -1.34 -21.22 2.25
C LEU A 60 -0.68 -20.90 3.60
N LYS A 61 0.59 -21.25 3.74
CA LYS A 61 1.40 -20.96 4.93
C LYS A 61 2.44 -19.90 4.58
N PHE A 62 2.38 -18.78 5.28
CA PHE A 62 3.34 -17.69 5.15
C PHE A 62 4.76 -18.18 5.52
N VAL A 63 5.73 -17.92 4.65
CA VAL A 63 7.15 -18.23 4.89
C VAL A 63 7.91 -16.96 5.24
N GLY A 64 7.76 -15.89 4.44
CA GLY A 64 8.48 -14.65 4.65
C GLY A 64 8.22 -13.60 3.58
N VAL A 65 8.70 -12.38 3.83
CA VAL A 65 8.70 -11.29 2.85
C VAL A 65 10.03 -11.27 2.11
N VAL A 66 9.97 -11.22 0.78
CA VAL A 66 11.14 -11.12 -0.11
C VAL A 66 11.40 -9.66 -0.48
N LYS A 67 10.35 -8.91 -0.78
CA LYS A 67 10.42 -7.49 -1.15
C LYS A 67 9.22 -6.75 -0.58
N ALA A 68 9.43 -5.51 -0.15
CA ALA A 68 8.36 -4.62 0.27
C ALA A 68 8.52 -3.23 -0.35
N GLU A 69 7.40 -2.64 -0.73
CA GLU A 69 7.29 -1.25 -1.15
C GLU A 69 6.06 -0.63 -0.50
N THR A 70 6.11 0.67 -0.23
CA THR A 70 4.98 1.44 0.31
C THR A 70 4.63 2.60 -0.61
N GLN A 71 3.36 2.94 -0.67
CA GLN A 71 2.86 4.08 -1.42
C GLN A 71 1.88 4.85 -0.53
N PRO A 72 2.34 5.93 0.14
CA PRO A 72 1.47 6.80 0.91
C PRO A 72 0.45 7.50 0.00
N GLN A 73 -0.81 7.49 0.40
CA GLN A 73 -1.90 8.18 -0.27
C GLN A 73 -2.37 9.33 0.63
N VAL A 74 -2.32 10.57 0.15
CA VAL A 74 -2.80 11.73 0.90
C VAL A 74 -4.29 11.51 1.22
N VAL A 75 -4.68 11.64 2.49
CA VAL A 75 -6.03 11.37 3.04
C VAL A 75 -6.45 9.88 3.08
N SER A 76 -5.86 9.00 2.27
CA SER A 76 -6.35 7.62 2.12
C SER A 76 -5.50 6.55 2.81
N GLY A 77 -4.45 6.88 3.56
CA GLY A 77 -3.61 5.90 4.25
C GLY A 77 -2.42 5.42 3.40
N ILE A 78 -2.04 4.15 3.53
CA ILE A 78 -0.82 3.58 2.93
C ILE A 78 -1.18 2.29 2.19
N ASN A 79 -0.72 2.17 0.94
CA ASN A 79 -0.68 0.87 0.28
C ASN A 79 0.69 0.22 0.52
N TYR A 80 0.67 -1.07 0.82
CA TYR A 80 1.83 -1.93 0.86
C TYR A 80 1.79 -2.87 -0.34
N ARG A 81 2.92 -3.01 -1.02
CA ARG A 81 3.15 -4.00 -2.06
C ARG A 81 4.21 -4.95 -1.56
N ILE A 82 3.76 -6.17 -1.27
CA ILE A 82 4.57 -7.20 -0.65
C ILE A 82 4.78 -8.32 -1.65
N THR A 83 6.03 -8.63 -1.96
CA THR A 83 6.39 -9.91 -2.53
C THR A 83 6.72 -10.86 -1.39
N LEU A 84 5.94 -11.93 -1.23
CA LEU A 84 6.08 -12.90 -0.16
C LEU A 84 6.22 -14.32 -0.70
N GLU A 85 6.80 -15.19 0.12
CA GLU A 85 6.82 -16.63 -0.10
C GLU A 85 5.76 -17.30 0.76
N ALA A 86 5.06 -18.27 0.16
CA ALA A 86 4.13 -19.13 0.87
C ALA A 86 4.19 -20.57 0.33
N THR A 87 3.95 -21.54 1.20
CA THR A 87 3.87 -22.98 0.89
C THR A 87 2.43 -23.48 1.02
N GLY A 88 2.15 -24.69 0.54
CA GLY A 88 0.83 -25.31 0.66
C GLY A 88 -0.18 -24.84 -0.40
N GLY A 89 -1.47 -24.89 -0.07
CA GLY A 89 -2.59 -24.69 -0.98
C GLY A 89 -3.30 -26.00 -1.33
N VAL A 90 -4.49 -25.89 -1.94
CA VAL A 90 -5.26 -27.03 -2.45
C VAL A 90 -4.40 -27.79 -3.48
N GLY A 91 -3.87 -28.95 -3.08
CA GLY A 91 -2.94 -29.75 -3.87
C GLY A 91 -1.55 -29.99 -3.25
N GLY A 92 -1.25 -29.46 -2.05
CA GLY A 92 -0.20 -29.98 -1.17
C GLY A 92 1.25 -29.87 -1.66
N GLY A 93 1.59 -28.82 -2.40
CA GLY A 93 2.97 -28.57 -2.80
C GLY A 93 3.87 -28.17 -1.63
N VAL A 94 5.03 -28.83 -1.48
CA VAL A 94 6.02 -28.56 -0.41
C VAL A 94 6.92 -27.36 -0.74
N ALA A 95 7.09 -27.04 -2.03
CA ALA A 95 7.93 -25.94 -2.46
C ALA A 95 7.27 -24.57 -2.21
N ALA A 96 8.05 -23.62 -1.69
CA ALA A 96 7.61 -22.24 -1.55
C ALA A 96 7.38 -21.62 -2.93
N LYS A 97 6.26 -20.91 -3.08
CA LYS A 97 5.92 -20.12 -4.26
C LYS A 97 5.91 -18.64 -3.88
N LYS A 98 6.25 -17.78 -4.83
CA LYS A 98 6.20 -16.33 -4.64
C LYS A 98 4.84 -15.77 -5.03
N TYR A 99 4.41 -14.78 -4.28
CA TYR A 99 3.15 -14.07 -4.49
C TYR A 99 3.39 -12.57 -4.35
N GLU A 100 2.65 -11.79 -5.13
CA GLU A 100 2.49 -10.36 -4.92
C GLU A 100 1.16 -10.11 -4.21
N ALA A 101 1.21 -9.39 -3.10
CA ALA A 101 0.05 -8.91 -2.38
C ALA A 101 0.05 -7.38 -2.34
N ILE A 102 -1.12 -6.78 -2.56
CA ILE A 102 -1.37 -5.37 -2.29
C ILE A 102 -2.31 -5.28 -1.09
N VAL A 103 -1.86 -4.59 -0.04
CA VAL A 103 -2.63 -4.36 1.19
C VAL A 103 -2.81 -2.87 1.40
N TRP A 104 -4.04 -2.47 1.67
CA TRP A 104 -4.38 -1.09 1.98
C TRP A 104 -4.64 -0.93 3.47
N GLU A 105 -3.87 -0.05 4.12
CA GLU A 105 -3.96 0.24 5.55
C GLU A 105 -4.30 1.71 5.80
N LYS A 106 -5.20 1.97 6.74
CA LYS A 106 -5.45 3.29 7.32
C LYS A 106 -5.28 3.20 8.84
N PRO A 107 -4.10 3.56 9.38
CA PRO A 107 -3.82 3.42 10.81
C PRO A 107 -4.79 4.21 11.69
N SER A 108 -5.17 5.43 11.28
CA SER A 108 -6.12 6.29 12.00
C SER A 108 -7.52 5.70 12.11
N GLU A 109 -7.90 4.81 11.18
CA GLU A 109 -9.21 4.17 11.15
C GLU A 109 -9.18 2.71 11.62
N LYS A 110 -8.01 2.19 12.02
CA LYS A 110 -7.79 0.76 12.31
C LYS A 110 -8.30 -0.14 11.19
N PHE A 111 -8.09 0.29 9.95
CA PHE A 111 -8.56 -0.41 8.76
C PHE A 111 -7.38 -1.04 8.04
N ILE A 112 -7.53 -2.31 7.66
CA ILE A 112 -6.60 -3.05 6.82
C ILE A 112 -7.40 -3.94 5.86
N ARG A 113 -7.00 -3.99 4.59
CA ARG A 113 -7.70 -4.78 3.57
C ARG A 113 -6.74 -5.29 2.51
N LEU A 114 -6.86 -6.57 2.18
CA LEU A 114 -6.23 -7.16 1.01
C LEU A 114 -6.97 -6.68 -0.24
N THR A 115 -6.27 -6.03 -1.18
CA THR A 115 -6.85 -5.52 -2.43
C THR A 115 -6.42 -6.33 -3.64
N SER A 116 -5.29 -7.04 -3.55
CA SER A 116 -4.84 -7.97 -4.59
C SER A 116 -3.95 -9.04 -3.98
N PHE A 117 -4.05 -10.27 -4.49
CA PHE A 117 -3.14 -11.37 -4.18
C PHE A 117 -2.99 -12.25 -5.42
N ARG A 118 -1.77 -12.36 -5.95
CA ARG A 118 -1.50 -13.10 -7.20
C ARG A 118 -0.18 -13.86 -7.16
N PRO A 119 -0.09 -15.04 -7.79
CA PRO A 119 1.19 -15.72 -7.96
C PRO A 119 2.13 -14.89 -8.84
N ILE A 120 3.42 -14.96 -8.56
CA ILE A 120 4.48 -14.45 -9.43
C ILE A 120 5.17 -15.65 -10.05
N TRP A 121 5.25 -15.66 -11.38
CA TRP A 121 5.99 -16.66 -12.13
C TRP A 121 7.37 -16.08 -12.43
N ASP A 122 8.42 -16.87 -12.19
CA ASP A 122 9.79 -16.56 -12.62
C ASP A 122 9.95 -16.87 -14.12
#